data_AF-A0A538NC30-F1
#
_entry.id   AF-A0A538NC30-F1
#
_cell.length_a   1.000
_cell.length_b   1.000
_cell.length_c   1.000
_cell.angle_alpha   90.00
_cell.angle_beta   90.00
_cell.angle_gamma   90.00
#
_symmetry.space_group_name_H-M   'P 1'
#
loop_
_entity.id
_entity.type
_entity.pdbx_description
1 polymer ?
#
loop_
_entity_poly.entity_id
_entity_poly.type
_entity_poly.pdbx_seq_one_letter_code
_entity_poly.pdbx_strand_id
1 'polypeptide(L)'
;MPTSTRPCPGWPSEWVVVAIRIQREVGGNLAEVVATNVEAMREREALRRHVRALSAEGRLSAYILVGLPPLVIVLMLVIRRPYMLPLFTTAVGLFLLILAGVLVTLGGLWMWRLIKVEV
;
A
#
# COMPACT_ATOMS: atom_id res chain seq x y z
N MET A 1 22.61 -64.56 -43.35
CA MET A 1 22.68 -63.14 -42.97
C MET A 1 22.90 -63.05 -41.46
N PRO A 2 24.02 -62.51 -40.96
CA PRO A 2 24.19 -62.22 -39.54
C PRO A 2 23.79 -60.76 -39.24
N THR A 3 22.86 -60.55 -38.31
CA THR A 3 22.51 -59.25 -37.75
C THR A 3 23.52 -58.85 -36.68
N SER A 4 24.30 -57.81 -36.95
CA SER A 4 25.25 -57.23 -36.00
C SER A 4 24.51 -56.37 -34.97
N THR A 5 24.33 -56.88 -33.75
CA THR A 5 24.01 -56.05 -32.59
C THR A 5 25.31 -55.64 -31.91
N ARG A 6 25.80 -54.44 -32.21
CA ARG A 6 26.93 -53.85 -31.49
C ARG A 6 26.44 -53.39 -30.11
N PRO A 7 27.06 -53.81 -28.99
CA PRO A 7 26.79 -53.24 -27.68
C PRO A 7 27.25 -51.78 -27.67
N CYS A 8 26.33 -50.85 -27.40
CA CYS A 8 26.70 -49.46 -27.17
C CYS A 8 27.60 -49.39 -25.92
N PRO A 9 28.72 -48.65 -25.98
CA PRO A 9 29.72 -48.64 -24.93
C PRO A 9 29.11 -48.13 -23.62
N GLY A 10 29.49 -48.78 -22.52
CA GLY A 10 28.92 -48.62 -21.20
C GLY A 10 28.84 -47.17 -20.76
N TRP A 11 27.62 -46.65 -20.70
CA TRP A 11 27.28 -45.50 -19.89
C TRP A 11 27.39 -46.00 -18.45
N PRO A 12 28.34 -45.53 -17.64
CA PRO A 12 28.37 -45.89 -16.23
C PRO A 12 27.05 -45.38 -15.67
N SER A 13 26.23 -46.27 -15.13
CA SER A 13 24.96 -45.95 -14.46
C SER A 13 25.12 -44.80 -13.46
N GLU A 14 26.34 -44.62 -12.95
CA GLU A 14 26.82 -43.49 -12.17
C GLU A 14 26.48 -42.11 -12.78
N TRP A 15 26.67 -41.90 -14.08
CA TRP A 15 26.37 -40.61 -14.73
C TRP A 15 24.86 -40.36 -14.84
N VAL A 16 24.07 -41.42 -15.01
CA VAL A 16 22.61 -41.33 -15.01
C VAL A 16 22.10 -40.93 -13.61
N VAL A 17 22.72 -41.48 -12.56
CA VAL A 17 22.41 -41.13 -11.17
C VAL A 17 22.79 -39.67 -10.87
N VAL A 18 23.93 -39.18 -11.38
CA VAL A 18 24.36 -37.77 -11.24
C VAL A 18 23.40 -36.82 -11.94
N ALA A 19 22.98 -37.11 -13.17
CA ALA A 19 22.02 -36.29 -13.90
C ALA A 19 20.65 -36.22 -13.20
N ILE A 20 20.17 -37.35 -12.67
CA ILE A 20 18.91 -37.41 -11.89
C ILE A 20 19.03 -36.63 -10.57
N ARG A 21 20.18 -36.69 -9.89
CA ARG A 21 20.44 -35.89 -8.68
C ARG A 21 20.39 -34.40 -9.00
N ILE A 22 21.12 -33.92 -10.00
CA ILE A 22 21.15 -32.51 -10.38
C ILE A 22 19.75 -32.01 -10.76
N GLN A 23 18.98 -32.80 -11.52
CA GLN A 23 17.63 -32.41 -11.91
C GLN A 23 16.64 -32.40 -10.73
N ARG A 24 16.83 -33.27 -9.72
CA ARG A 24 16.09 -33.22 -8.45
C ARG A 24 16.53 -32.08 -7.54
N GLU A 25 17.80 -31.72 -7.56
CA GLU A 25 18.36 -30.65 -6.73
C GLU A 25 17.92 -29.29 -7.28
N VAL A 26 17.94 -29.10 -8.61
CA VAL A 26 17.40 -27.91 -9.27
C VAL A 26 15.85 -27.90 -9.22
N GLY A 27 15.20 -29.04 -9.44
CA GLY A 27 13.73 -29.15 -9.37
C GLY A 27 13.17 -28.98 -7.96
N GLY A 28 13.87 -29.48 -6.95
CA GLY A 28 13.56 -29.29 -5.53
C GLY A 28 13.85 -27.85 -5.07
N ASN A 29 14.97 -27.27 -5.49
CA ASN A 29 15.34 -25.89 -5.17
C ASN A 29 14.37 -24.87 -5.80
N LEU A 30 13.91 -25.10 -7.04
CA LEU A 30 12.88 -24.25 -7.67
C LEU A 30 11.52 -24.36 -6.95
N ALA A 31 11.13 -25.58 -6.56
CA ALA A 31 9.92 -25.79 -5.79
C ALA A 31 9.98 -25.05 -4.44
N GLU A 32 11.14 -25.06 -3.79
CA GLU A 32 11.39 -24.33 -2.55
C GLU A 32 11.34 -22.81 -2.75
N VAL A 33 12.05 -22.26 -3.76
CA VAL A 33 12.05 -20.81 -4.05
C VAL A 33 10.67 -20.29 -4.44
N VAL A 34 9.90 -21.06 -5.21
CA VAL A 34 8.51 -20.71 -5.56
C VAL A 34 7.62 -20.78 -4.33
N ALA A 35 7.77 -21.80 -3.48
CA ALA A 35 7.03 -21.90 -2.22
C ALA A 35 7.33 -20.71 -1.30
N THR A 36 8.59 -20.30 -1.18
CA THR A 36 8.97 -19.11 -0.40
C THR A 36 8.37 -17.83 -0.97
N ASN A 37 8.32 -17.67 -2.29
CA ASN A 37 7.68 -16.51 -2.91
C ASN A 37 6.16 -16.49 -2.71
N VAL A 38 5.50 -17.64 -2.78
CA VAL A 38 4.07 -17.76 -2.50
C VAL A 38 3.78 -17.35 -1.05
N GLU A 39 4.61 -17.78 -0.11
CA GLU A 39 4.52 -17.39 1.30
C GLU A 39 4.71 -15.86 1.46
N ALA A 40 5.74 -15.30 0.83
CA ALA A 40 5.99 -13.86 0.83
C ALA A 40 4.85 -13.04 0.20
N MET A 41 4.20 -13.55 -0.85
CA MET A 41 3.03 -12.91 -1.46
C MET A 41 1.82 -12.91 -0.53
N ARG A 42 1.54 -14.05 0.13
CA ARG A 42 0.47 -14.16 1.13
C ARG A 42 0.69 -13.23 2.32
N GLU A 43 1.94 -13.11 2.77
CA GLU A 43 2.32 -12.22 3.87
C GLU A 43 2.12 -10.74 3.49
N ARG A 44 2.48 -10.36 2.25
CA ARG A 44 2.21 -9.02 1.70
C ARG A 44 0.72 -8.72 1.58
N GLU A 45 -0.11 -9.68 1.19
CA GLU A 45 -1.57 -9.52 1.16
C GLU A 45 -2.16 -9.34 2.56
N ALA A 46 -1.66 -10.10 3.55
CA ALA A 46 -2.05 -9.94 4.95
C ALA A 46 -1.68 -8.54 5.46
N LEU A 47 -0.45 -8.07 5.18
CA LEU A 47 0.00 -6.71 5.50
C LEU A 47 -0.86 -5.65 4.82
N ARG A 48 -1.17 -5.78 3.52
CA ARG A 48 -2.05 -4.85 2.79
C ARG A 48 -3.43 -4.75 3.43
N ARG A 49 -4.00 -5.85 3.92
CA ARG A 49 -5.29 -5.84 4.65
C ARG A 49 -5.19 -5.10 5.97
N HIS A 50 -4.12 -5.32 6.75
CA HIS A 50 -3.90 -4.62 8.02
C HIS A 50 -3.67 -3.13 7.81
N VAL A 51 -2.82 -2.77 6.84
CA VAL A 51 -2.53 -1.38 6.49
C VAL A 51 -3.77 -0.66 5.95
N ARG A 52 -4.63 -1.32 5.15
CA ARG A 52 -5.92 -0.75 4.73
C ARG A 52 -6.86 -0.50 5.92
N ALA A 53 -6.93 -1.43 6.87
CA ALA A 53 -7.75 -1.26 8.06
C ALA A 53 -7.25 -0.10 8.95
N LEU A 54 -5.94 -0.05 9.21
CA LEU A 54 -5.30 1.04 9.98
C LEU A 54 -5.40 2.40 9.27
N SER A 55 -5.24 2.41 7.95
CA SER A 55 -5.42 3.62 7.13
C SER A 55 -6.86 4.11 7.18
N ALA A 56 -7.86 3.24 7.32
CA ALA A 56 -9.27 3.65 7.44
C ALA A 56 -9.54 4.45 8.72
N GLU A 57 -8.97 4.02 9.85
CA GLU A 57 -9.08 4.75 11.13
C GLU A 57 -8.35 6.10 11.08
N GLY A 58 -7.15 6.12 10.50
CA GLY A 58 -6.38 7.33 10.28
C GLY A 58 -7.09 8.32 9.36
N ARG A 59 -7.73 7.84 8.28
CA ARG A 59 -8.53 8.65 7.34
C ARG A 59 -9.72 9.30 8.03
N LEU A 60 -10.44 8.55 8.86
CA LEU A 60 -11.63 9.05 9.55
C LEU A 60 -11.28 10.17 10.53
N SER A 61 -10.19 9.98 11.29
CA SER A 61 -9.63 11.01 12.17
C SER A 61 -9.17 12.26 11.41
N ALA A 62 -8.53 12.07 10.26
CA ALA A 62 -8.13 13.12 9.34
C ALA A 62 -9.31 13.96 8.82
N TYR A 63 -10.39 13.29 8.38
CA TYR A 63 -11.60 13.96 7.92
C TYR A 63 -12.25 14.81 9.01
N ILE A 64 -12.30 14.30 10.24
CA ILE A 64 -12.83 15.04 11.39
C ILE A 64 -11.97 16.28 11.66
N LEU A 65 -10.64 16.14 11.66
CA LEU A 65 -9.72 17.25 11.93
C LEU A 65 -9.83 18.37 10.88
N VAL A 66 -9.96 18.01 9.60
CA VAL A 66 -10.14 18.97 8.49
C VAL A 66 -11.55 19.59 8.50
N GLY A 67 -12.58 18.82 8.88
CA GLY A 67 -13.97 19.27 8.90
C GLY A 67 -14.36 20.10 10.12
N LEU A 68 -13.64 19.97 11.24
CA LEU A 68 -13.93 20.68 12.49
C LEU A 68 -13.90 22.23 12.34
N PRO A 69 -12.84 22.86 11.80
CA PRO A 69 -12.81 24.31 11.67
C PRO A 69 -13.98 24.92 10.87
N PRO A 70 -14.36 24.42 9.67
CA PRO A 70 -15.53 24.95 8.96
C PRO A 70 -16.84 24.66 9.71
N LEU A 71 -16.98 23.51 10.38
CA LEU A 71 -18.14 23.22 11.23
C LEU A 71 -18.32 24.26 12.33
N VAL A 72 -17.24 24.61 13.04
CA VAL A 72 -17.26 25.60 14.12
C VAL A 72 -17.63 26.99 13.60
N ILE A 73 -17.13 27.38 12.42
CA ILE A 73 -17.49 28.65 11.77
C ILE A 73 -18.99 28.69 11.47
N VAL A 74 -19.55 27.64 10.86
CA VAL A 74 -20.98 27.56 10.55
C VAL A 74 -21.82 27.58 11.83
N LEU A 75 -21.42 26.82 12.86
CA LEU A 75 -22.11 26.77 14.13
C LEU A 75 -22.13 28.13 14.84
N MET A 76 -20.99 28.82 14.89
CA MET A 76 -20.88 30.17 15.47
C MET A 76 -21.71 31.20 14.71
N LEU A 77 -21.79 31.07 13.38
CA LEU A 77 -22.66 31.92 12.55
C LEU A 77 -24.14 31.76 12.90
N VAL A 78 -24.58 30.55 13.26
CA VAL A 78 -25.97 30.28 13.66
C VAL A 78 -26.25 30.75 15.09
N ILE A 79 -25.33 30.50 16.03
CA ILE A 79 -25.55 30.81 17.46
C ILE A 79 -25.35 32.30 17.75
N ARG A 80 -24.29 32.94 17.23
CA ARG A 80 -23.89 34.32 17.56
C ARG A 80 -23.38 35.08 16.33
N ARG A 81 -24.31 35.48 15.45
CA ARG A 81 -24.05 36.35 14.29
C ARG A 81 -23.19 37.60 14.56
N PRO A 82 -23.44 38.42 15.60
CA PRO A 82 -22.69 39.67 15.79
C PRO A 82 -21.20 39.45 16.12
N TYR A 83 -20.85 38.29 16.67
CA TYR A 83 -19.46 37.94 16.99
C TYR A 83 -18.65 37.54 15.74
N MET A 84 -19.33 36.99 14.72
CA MET A 84 -18.72 36.52 13.48
C MET A 84 -18.68 37.60 12.38
N LEU A 85 -19.47 38.67 12.49
CA LEU A 85 -19.49 39.78 11.53
C LEU A 85 -18.11 40.41 11.27
N PRO A 86 -17.27 40.72 12.28
CA PRO A 86 -15.94 41.30 12.07
C PRO A 86 -15.03 40.40 11.22
N LEU A 87 -15.26 39.09 11.23
CA LEU A 87 -14.48 38.13 10.46
C LEU A 87 -14.69 38.30 8.95
N PHE A 88 -15.86 38.78 8.53
CA PHE A 88 -16.19 39.03 7.12
C PHE A 88 -16.08 40.51 6.72
N THR A 89 -16.22 41.43 7.67
CA THR A 89 -16.23 42.87 7.39
C THR A 89 -14.86 43.55 7.53
N THR A 90 -13.96 42.99 8.34
CA THR A 90 -12.61 43.55 8.52
C THR A 90 -11.61 42.92 7.54
N ALA A 91 -10.67 43.72 7.02
CA ALA A 91 -9.63 43.24 6.11
C ALA A 91 -8.75 42.15 6.77
N VAL A 92 -8.49 42.27 8.08
CA VAL A 92 -7.74 41.27 8.86
C VAL A 92 -8.52 39.96 9.00
N GLY A 93 -9.84 40.03 9.25
CA GLY A 93 -10.70 38.86 9.34
C GLY A 93 -10.72 38.06 8.04
N LEU A 94 -10.87 38.75 6.90
CA LEU A 94 -10.87 38.10 5.58
C LEU A 94 -9.52 37.44 5.28
N PHE A 95 -8.41 38.10 5.61
CA PHE A 95 -7.07 37.54 5.44
C PHE A 95 -6.86 36.27 6.27
N LEU A 96 -7.27 36.28 7.55
CA LEU A 96 -7.20 35.10 8.42
C LEU A 96 -8.08 33.95 7.93
N LEU A 97 -9.27 34.26 7.41
CA LEU A 97 -10.17 33.25 6.83
C LEU A 97 -9.56 32.58 5.60
N ILE A 98 -8.98 33.39 4.69
CA ILE A 98 -8.27 32.89 3.51
C ILE A 98 -7.07 32.04 3.94
N LEU A 99 -6.25 32.52 4.87
CA LEU A 99 -5.09 31.80 5.39
C LEU A 99 -5.50 30.45 6.00
N ALA A 100 -6.54 30.43 6.83
CA ALA A 100 -7.08 29.20 7.40
C ALA A 100 -7.59 28.24 6.32
N GLY A 101 -8.32 28.76 5.32
CA GLY A 101 -8.78 27.98 4.18
C GLY A 101 -7.64 27.36 3.38
N VAL A 102 -6.59 28.14 3.10
CA VAL A 102 -5.38 27.62 2.43
C VAL A 102 -4.73 26.54 3.28
N LEU A 103 -4.54 26.75 4.58
CA LEU A 103 -3.88 25.77 5.45
C LEU A 103 -4.64 24.45 5.54
N VAL A 104 -5.97 24.52 5.68
CA VAL A 104 -6.86 23.36 5.76
C VAL A 104 -6.89 22.61 4.43
N THR A 105 -6.97 23.32 3.29
CA THR A 105 -6.93 22.70 1.96
C THR A 105 -5.58 22.08 1.66
N LEU A 106 -4.47 22.71 2.05
CA LEU A 106 -3.12 22.15 1.90
C LEU A 106 -2.93 20.89 2.75
N GLY A 107 -3.41 20.92 4.00
CA GLY A 107 -3.43 19.75 4.89
C GLY A 107 -4.28 18.60 4.34
N GLY A 108 -5.47 18.89 3.82
CA GLY A 108 -6.33 17.92 3.16
C GLY A 108 -5.71 17.33 1.90
N LEU A 109 -5.07 18.16 1.07
CA LEU A 109 -4.35 17.73 -0.13
C LEU A 109 -3.18 16.79 0.22
N TRP A 110 -2.45 17.11 1.30
CA TRP A 110 -1.38 16.26 1.83
C TRP A 110 -1.88 14.89 2.27
N MET A 111 -2.98 14.84 3.02
CA MET A 111 -3.64 13.58 3.38
C MET A 111 -4.08 12.80 2.15
N TRP A 112 -4.70 13.45 1.17
CA TRP A 112 -5.12 12.80 -0.08
C TRP A 112 -3.95 12.20 -0.83
N ARG A 113 -2.78 12.84 -0.83
CA ARG A 113 -1.55 12.28 -1.38
C ARG A 113 -1.07 11.05 -0.61
N LEU A 114 -1.01 11.11 0.72
CA LEU A 114 -0.61 9.97 1.56
C LEU A 114 -1.53 8.76 1.34
N ILE A 115 -2.84 9.00 1.25
CA ILE A 115 -3.86 7.98 1.02
C ILE A 115 -3.70 7.34 -0.37
N LYS A 116 -3.40 8.13 -1.39
CA LYS A 116 -3.21 7.64 -2.77
C LYS A 116 -1.95 6.78 -2.93
N VAL A 117 -0.94 6.97 -2.09
CA VAL A 117 0.31 6.17 -2.15
C VAL A 117 0.12 4.77 -1.54
N GLU A 118 -0.84 4.62 -0.62
CA GLU A 118 -1.14 3.35 0.03
C GLU A 118 -2.11 2.44 -0.79
N VAL A 119 -2.74 2.98 -1.84
CA VAL A 119 -3.67 2.24 -2.73
C VAL A 119 -3.04 1.91 -4.07
#